data_AF-A0AAE1F6N1-F1
#
_entry.id   AF-A0AAE1F6N1-F1
#
_cell.length_a   1.000
_cell.length_b   1.000
_cell.length_c   1.000
_cell.angle_alpha   90.00
_cell.angle_beta   90.00
_cell.angle_gamma   90.00
#
_symmetry.space_group_name_H-M   'P 1'
#
loop_
_entity.id
_entity.type
_entity.pdbx_description
1 polymer ?
#
loop_
_entity_poly.entity_id
_entity_poly.type
_entity_poly.pdbx_seq_one_letter_code
_entity_poly.pdbx_strand_id
1 'polypeptide(L)'
;MLVLLLLLFPGQVILESTDDVFVVGRVVVKARQTTARITTTTIHTSFYRAPVALLTPDDVTEASMWGDWGPNQQCPEFTFASAFSLKVENNQIMFDSTALNGVSLVCRAGRRHGSVVGNVTSTVAPWGKWKATRECLPGEFLVGMQVRMEGMSDSLLDNTATNDLSMSCEGGGVLNGGGEKWGSWGKWKRCPRGSAICGITTNVQEPQGPLVDDLALVTLRMDCCSL
;
A
#
# COMPACT_ATOMS: atom_id res chain seq x y z
N MET A 1 25.45 3.23 26.01
CA MET A 1 26.73 3.04 26.71
C MET A 1 27.78 2.75 25.64
N LEU A 2 28.72 3.67 25.42
CA LEU A 2 29.76 3.53 24.40
C LEU A 2 30.80 2.53 24.91
N VAL A 3 31.02 1.40 24.22
CA VAL A 3 32.06 0.43 24.61
C VAL A 3 32.87 -0.02 23.40
N LEU A 4 34.11 0.45 23.39
CA LEU A 4 35.35 -0.18 22.94
C LEU A 4 35.46 -0.70 21.49
N LEU A 5 36.17 0.09 20.66
CA LEU A 5 36.92 -0.43 19.51
C LEU A 5 38.00 -1.39 20.00
N LEU A 6 37.85 -2.69 19.76
CA LEU A 6 38.96 -3.64 19.77
C LEU A 6 39.43 -3.85 18.33
N LEU A 7 40.57 -3.25 17.99
CA LEU A 7 41.32 -3.57 16.78
C LEU A 7 42.24 -4.75 17.08
N LEU A 8 41.85 -5.97 16.69
CA LEU A 8 42.76 -7.11 16.58
C LEU A 8 43.08 -7.30 15.08
N PHE A 9 44.29 -6.91 14.69
CA PHE A 9 44.91 -7.13 13.38
C PHE A 9 44.29 -6.41 12.16
N PRO A 10 45.07 -6.15 11.10
CA PRO A 10 44.62 -5.32 9.98
C PRO A 10 43.72 -6.12 9.03
N GLY A 11 42.51 -5.59 8.76
CA GLY A 11 41.74 -5.98 7.57
C GLY A 11 40.28 -6.39 7.76
N GLN A 12 39.71 -6.37 8.97
CA GLN A 12 38.27 -6.60 9.18
C GLN A 12 37.67 -5.51 10.07
N VAL A 13 36.57 -4.92 9.59
CA VAL A 13 35.68 -4.05 10.38
C VAL A 13 34.37 -4.81 10.53
N ILE A 14 34.03 -5.18 11.76
CA ILE A 14 32.72 -5.72 12.10
C ILE A 14 32.03 -4.66 12.97
N LEU A 15 30.87 -4.19 12.52
CA LEU A 15 30.00 -3.34 13.30
C LEU A 15 28.89 -4.25 13.85
N GLU A 16 28.90 -4.49 15.15
CA GLU A 16 27.81 -5.15 15.85
C GLU A 16 26.98 -4.08 16.57
N SER A 17 25.67 -4.10 16.37
CA SER A 17 24.68 -3.30 17.09
C SER A 17 23.60 -4.27 17.56
N THR A 18 23.12 -4.11 18.80
CA THR A 18 22.16 -5.01 19.43
C THR A 18 20.71 -4.67 19.11
N ASP A 19 20.43 -3.71 18.21
CA ASP A 19 19.08 -3.33 17.84
C ASP A 19 18.87 -3.41 16.30
N ASP A 20 18.19 -4.49 15.92
CA ASP A 20 17.56 -4.95 14.66
C ASP A 20 17.81 -4.28 13.28
N VAL A 21 18.42 -5.12 12.39
CA VAL A 21 18.50 -5.13 10.89
C VAL A 21 19.80 -4.59 10.24
N PHE A 22 20.54 -5.52 9.60
CA PHE A 22 21.74 -5.28 8.78
C PHE A 22 21.63 -5.95 7.40
N VAL A 23 22.08 -5.29 6.31
CA VAL A 23 22.71 -5.94 5.14
C VAL A 23 23.75 -4.97 4.54
N VAL A 24 25.03 -5.33 4.57
CA VAL A 24 26.09 -4.63 3.81
C VAL A 24 26.82 -5.65 2.93
N GLY A 25 26.80 -5.44 1.62
CA GLY A 25 27.45 -6.32 0.63
C GLY A 25 28.99 -6.32 0.74
N ARG A 26 29.64 -7.21 -0.03
CA ARG A 26 31.12 -7.32 -0.08
C ARG A 26 31.76 -6.03 -0.60
N VAL A 27 32.43 -5.28 0.27
CA VAL A 27 33.39 -4.24 -0.16
C VAL A 27 34.70 -4.94 -0.53
N VAL A 28 35.00 -5.03 -1.83
CA VAL A 28 36.30 -5.52 -2.31
C VAL A 28 37.26 -4.33 -2.41
N VAL A 29 38.09 -4.12 -1.40
CA VAL A 29 39.17 -3.12 -1.47
C VAL A 29 40.38 -3.76 -2.16
N LYS A 30 40.71 -3.34 -3.38
CA LYS A 30 41.99 -3.71 -4.01
C LYS A 30 43.13 -3.03 -3.25
N ALA A 31 43.97 -3.83 -2.58
CA ALA A 31 45.05 -3.42 -1.68
C ALA A 31 46.27 -2.75 -2.36
N ARG A 32 46.05 -1.78 -3.25
CA ARG A 32 47.14 -1.04 -3.93
C ARG A 32 47.11 0.48 -3.76
N GLN A 33 46.21 1.02 -2.94
CA GLN A 33 46.16 2.45 -2.63
C GLN A 33 46.23 2.65 -1.12
N THR A 34 47.28 3.35 -0.68
CA THR A 34 47.56 3.70 0.73
C THR A 34 46.63 4.77 1.30
N THR A 35 45.65 5.22 0.52
CA THR A 35 44.65 6.22 0.94
C THR A 35 43.31 5.89 0.30
N ALA A 36 42.41 5.27 1.05
CA ALA A 36 41.02 5.11 0.63
C ALA A 36 40.25 6.40 0.96
N ARG A 37 39.79 7.13 -0.06
CA ARG A 37 38.82 8.22 0.13
C ARG A 37 37.47 7.58 0.46
N ILE A 38 37.08 7.58 1.73
CA ILE A 38 35.72 7.23 2.15
C ILE A 38 34.83 8.37 1.67
N THR A 39 34.11 8.16 0.57
CA THR A 39 33.05 9.07 0.14
C THR A 39 31.84 8.74 1.01
N THR A 40 31.44 9.66 1.89
CA THR A 40 30.20 9.52 2.65
C THR A 40 29.04 9.58 1.66
N THR A 41 28.59 8.43 1.17
CA THR A 41 27.33 8.34 0.43
C THR A 41 26.23 8.45 1.47
N THR A 42 25.49 9.56 1.46
CA THR A 42 24.25 9.67 2.23
C THR A 42 23.27 8.64 1.65
N ILE A 43 23.17 7.48 2.29
CA ILE A 43 22.16 6.49 1.95
C ILE A 43 20.85 7.01 2.53
N HIS A 44 19.97 7.53 1.67
CA HIS A 44 18.57 7.76 2.03
C HIS A 44 17.91 6.38 2.20
N THR A 45 18.06 5.75 3.36
CA THR A 45 17.22 4.61 3.74
C THR A 45 15.84 5.16 4.01
N SER A 46 14.88 4.88 3.11
CA SER A 46 13.46 5.07 3.43
C SER A 46 13.13 4.13 4.58
N PHE A 47 13.08 4.65 5.80
CA PHE A 47 12.66 3.90 6.98
C PHE A 47 11.15 3.69 6.89
N TYR A 48 10.73 2.70 6.08
CA TYR A 48 9.34 2.27 6.09
C TYR A 48 9.04 1.67 7.46
N ARG A 49 7.91 2.07 8.01
CA ARG A 49 7.44 1.53 9.28
C ARG A 49 6.98 0.09 9.05
N ALA A 50 7.48 -0.83 9.86
CA ALA A 50 7.02 -2.21 9.82
C ALA A 50 5.51 -2.28 10.19
N PRO A 51 4.65 -2.85 9.34
CA PRO A 51 3.23 -3.00 9.65
C PRO A 51 3.02 -4.09 10.72
N VAL A 52 2.05 -3.87 11.61
CA VAL A 52 1.62 -4.87 12.61
C VAL A 52 0.64 -5.88 12.05
N ALA A 53 -0.02 -5.56 10.94
CA ALA A 53 -0.90 -6.47 10.21
C ALA A 53 -1.05 -6.01 8.76
N LEU A 54 -1.46 -6.95 7.92
CA LEU A 54 -1.84 -6.72 6.53
C LEU A 54 -3.32 -7.05 6.34
N LEU A 55 -4.09 -6.12 5.82
CA LEU A 55 -5.47 -6.37 5.40
C LEU A 55 -5.44 -6.89 3.97
N THR A 56 -5.86 -8.14 3.79
CA THR A 56 -6.00 -8.78 2.48
C THR A 56 -7.44 -9.29 2.30
N PRO A 57 -8.09 -9.04 1.15
CA PRO A 57 -9.36 -9.67 0.80
C PRO A 57 -9.30 -11.20 0.86
N ASP A 58 -10.44 -11.87 0.96
CA ASP A 58 -10.48 -13.35 0.97
C ASP A 58 -9.99 -13.93 -0.37
N ASP A 59 -10.46 -13.38 -1.49
CA ASP A 59 -10.13 -13.88 -2.84
C ASP A 59 -8.81 -13.30 -3.39
N VAL A 60 -7.97 -12.73 -2.51
CA VAL A 60 -6.73 -12.05 -2.89
C VAL A 60 -5.77 -12.97 -3.65
N THR A 61 -5.70 -14.26 -3.31
CA THR A 61 -4.74 -15.20 -3.89
C THR A 61 -5.02 -15.39 -5.37
N GLU A 62 -6.25 -15.73 -5.71
CA GLU A 62 -6.67 -15.96 -7.07
C GLU A 62 -6.69 -14.66 -7.88
N ALA A 63 -7.20 -13.58 -7.28
CA ALA A 63 -7.19 -12.27 -7.93
C ALA A 63 -5.77 -11.81 -8.25
N SER A 64 -4.82 -11.90 -7.30
CA SER A 64 -3.46 -11.41 -7.51
C SER A 64 -2.66 -12.10 -8.62
N MET A 65 -3.15 -13.21 -9.19
CA MET A 65 -2.52 -13.87 -10.34
C MET A 65 -2.72 -13.12 -11.66
N TRP A 66 -3.69 -12.21 -11.72
CA TRP A 66 -4.10 -11.52 -12.95
C TRP A 66 -3.51 -10.13 -13.11
N GLY A 67 -2.70 -9.66 -12.16
CA GLY A 67 -2.02 -8.38 -12.27
C GLY A 67 -0.73 -8.32 -11.47
N ASP A 68 -0.03 -7.20 -11.61
CA ASP A 68 1.25 -6.95 -10.98
C ASP A 68 1.11 -6.08 -9.75
N TRP A 69 1.79 -6.48 -8.68
CA TRP A 69 1.84 -5.68 -7.45
C TRP A 69 2.66 -4.42 -7.68
N GLY A 70 2.02 -3.27 -7.45
CA GLY A 70 2.67 -1.98 -7.40
C GLY A 70 3.62 -1.80 -6.23
N PRO A 71 4.27 -0.63 -6.12
CA PRO A 71 5.08 -0.31 -4.96
C PRO A 71 4.18 -0.19 -3.73
N ASN A 72 4.64 -0.73 -2.60
CA ASN A 72 4.03 -0.40 -1.32
C ASN A 72 4.30 1.08 -1.03
N GLN A 73 3.23 1.85 -0.81
CA GLN A 73 3.33 3.25 -0.42
C GLN A 73 2.68 3.44 0.94
N GLN A 74 3.48 3.92 1.89
CA GLN A 74 3.04 4.25 3.23
C GLN A 74 2.89 5.75 3.44
N CYS A 75 1.93 6.12 4.28
CA CYS A 75 1.88 7.44 4.88
C CYS A 75 3.22 7.75 5.59
N PRO A 76 3.62 9.04 5.65
CA PRO A 76 4.80 9.44 6.42
C PRO A 76 4.78 8.92 7.86
N GLU A 77 5.95 8.83 8.49
CA GLU A 77 6.07 8.34 9.86
C GLU A 77 5.10 9.05 10.82
N PHE A 78 4.50 8.27 11.72
CA PHE A 78 3.51 8.74 12.71
C PHE A 78 2.23 9.36 12.11
N THR A 79 1.93 9.08 10.84
CA THR A 79 0.70 9.51 10.17
C THR A 79 -0.09 8.32 9.63
N PHE A 80 -1.41 8.49 9.49
CA PHE A 80 -2.33 7.40 9.15
C PHE A 80 -3.40 7.87 8.17
N ALA A 81 -3.97 6.92 7.45
CA ALA A 81 -5.04 7.18 6.51
C ALA A 81 -6.33 7.55 7.25
N SER A 82 -6.93 8.67 6.88
CA SER A 82 -8.18 9.19 7.48
C SER A 82 -9.31 9.33 6.48
N ALA A 83 -8.97 9.33 5.19
CA ALA A 83 -9.88 9.44 4.09
C ALA A 83 -9.35 8.66 2.89
N PHE A 84 -10.23 8.37 1.93
CA PHE A 84 -9.83 7.76 0.68
C PHE A 84 -10.68 8.26 -0.49
N SER A 85 -10.15 8.15 -1.70
CA SER A 85 -10.88 8.35 -2.96
C SER A 85 -10.63 7.18 -3.91
N LEU A 86 -11.60 6.93 -4.78
CA LEU A 86 -11.56 5.89 -5.80
C LEU A 86 -11.41 6.54 -7.17
N LYS A 87 -10.62 5.93 -8.05
CA LYS A 87 -10.57 6.28 -9.48
C LYS A 87 -11.41 5.27 -10.23
N VAL A 88 -12.48 5.72 -10.88
CA VAL A 88 -13.41 4.85 -11.62
C VAL A 88 -13.73 5.50 -12.97
N GLU A 89 -14.01 4.70 -13.99
CA GLU A 89 -14.61 5.25 -15.20
C GLU A 89 -16.10 5.49 -15.00
N ASN A 90 -16.61 6.55 -15.64
CA ASN A 90 -18.05 6.78 -15.65
C ASN A 90 -18.62 6.06 -16.87
N ASN A 91 -19.62 5.21 -16.63
CA ASN A 91 -20.42 4.52 -17.64
C ASN A 91 -20.66 5.36 -18.90
N GLN A 92 -19.96 5.03 -19.99
CA GLN A 92 -20.30 5.48 -21.34
C GLN A 92 -21.20 4.44 -22.00
N ILE A 93 -22.47 4.41 -21.58
CA ILE A 93 -23.72 4.07 -22.32
C ILE A 93 -23.77 2.82 -23.24
N MET A 94 -22.69 2.09 -23.54
CA MET A 94 -22.73 1.02 -24.55
C MET A 94 -21.66 -0.08 -24.46
N PHE A 95 -20.56 0.10 -23.72
CA PHE A 95 -19.51 -0.93 -23.58
C PHE A 95 -18.97 -0.95 -22.15
N ASP A 96 -18.39 -2.09 -21.78
CA ASP A 96 -18.11 -2.62 -20.44
C ASP A 96 -17.88 -1.61 -19.30
N SER A 97 -18.52 -1.86 -18.15
CA SER A 97 -18.40 -1.02 -16.95
C SER A 97 -17.06 -1.31 -16.28
N THR A 98 -16.00 -0.64 -16.75
CA THR A 98 -14.64 -0.92 -16.27
C THR A 98 -14.50 -0.73 -14.76
N ALA A 99 -13.78 -1.68 -14.15
CA ALA A 99 -13.61 -1.83 -12.73
C ALA A 99 -12.88 -0.65 -12.05
N LEU A 100 -12.63 -0.76 -10.74
CA LEU A 100 -11.81 0.20 -10.01
C LEU A 100 -10.45 0.35 -10.69
N ASN A 101 -9.99 1.58 -10.87
CA ASN A 101 -8.73 1.90 -11.55
C ASN A 101 -7.66 2.47 -10.60
N GLY A 102 -8.03 2.79 -9.37
CA GLY A 102 -7.09 3.27 -8.39
C GLY A 102 -7.73 3.65 -7.07
N VAL A 103 -6.90 3.69 -6.03
CA VAL A 103 -7.27 4.12 -4.68
C VAL A 103 -6.26 5.15 -4.22
N SER A 104 -6.71 6.23 -3.62
CA SER A 104 -5.85 7.21 -2.95
C SER A 104 -6.22 7.28 -1.48
N LEU A 105 -5.24 7.14 -0.60
CA LEU A 105 -5.39 7.35 0.84
C LEU A 105 -4.91 8.75 1.20
N VAL A 106 -5.66 9.46 2.03
CA VAL A 106 -5.29 10.77 2.59
C VAL A 106 -4.67 10.58 3.96
N CYS A 107 -3.38 10.89 4.07
CA CYS A 107 -2.60 10.74 5.28
C CYS A 107 -2.72 11.99 6.17
N ARG A 108 -2.99 11.79 7.46
CA ARG A 108 -3.09 12.86 8.47
C ARG A 108 -2.18 12.58 9.66
N ALA A 109 -1.59 13.65 10.21
CA ALA A 109 -0.76 13.57 11.41
C ALA A 109 -1.58 13.79 12.69
N GLY A 110 -1.64 12.80 13.59
CA GLY A 110 -2.26 12.94 14.91
C GLY A 110 -3.79 12.85 14.98
N ARG A 111 -4.31 12.49 16.17
CA ARG A 111 -5.73 12.15 16.43
C ARG A 111 -6.66 13.35 16.70
N ARG A 112 -6.18 14.60 16.70
CA ARG A 112 -7.00 15.79 16.97
C ARG A 112 -6.64 16.94 16.04
N HIS A 113 -7.48 17.17 15.02
CA HIS A 113 -7.29 18.25 14.03
C HIS A 113 -5.95 18.18 13.29
N GLY A 114 -5.43 16.96 13.11
CA GLY A 114 -4.25 16.69 12.33
C GLY A 114 -4.34 17.23 10.91
N SER A 115 -3.31 17.95 10.48
CA SER A 115 -3.18 18.41 9.10
C SER A 115 -3.06 17.22 8.15
N VAL A 116 -3.63 17.35 6.95
CA VAL A 116 -3.31 16.47 5.83
C VAL A 116 -1.84 16.66 5.47
N VAL A 117 -1.07 15.59 5.46
CA VAL A 117 0.38 15.61 5.18
C VAL A 117 0.71 15.12 3.77
N GLY A 118 -0.24 14.49 3.09
CA GLY A 118 -0.07 13.98 1.73
C GLY A 118 -1.04 12.87 1.41
N ASN A 119 -0.90 12.33 0.20
CA ASN A 119 -1.69 11.20 -0.29
C ASN A 119 -0.76 10.09 -0.78
N VAL A 120 -1.21 8.83 -0.67
CA VAL A 120 -0.53 7.65 -1.22
C VAL A 120 -1.50 6.82 -2.05
N THR A 121 -1.02 6.18 -3.12
CA THR A 121 -1.89 5.49 -4.08
C THR A 121 -1.43 4.09 -4.47
N SER A 122 -0.14 3.77 -4.33
CA SER A 122 0.50 2.65 -5.04
C SER A 122 0.36 2.84 -6.57
N THR A 123 0.26 1.75 -7.34
CA THR A 123 0.00 1.80 -8.79
C THR A 123 -1.44 2.22 -9.06
N VAL A 124 -1.61 3.11 -10.06
CA VAL A 124 -2.91 3.63 -10.49
C VAL A 124 -3.01 3.42 -12.00
N ALA A 125 -4.11 2.81 -12.45
CA ALA A 125 -4.40 2.69 -13.87
C ALA A 125 -4.68 4.07 -14.50
N PRO A 126 -4.35 4.26 -15.79
CA PRO A 126 -4.44 5.57 -16.45
C PRO A 126 -5.89 6.06 -16.59
N TRP A 127 -6.85 5.15 -16.64
CA TRP A 127 -8.25 5.43 -16.97
C TRP A 127 -9.09 5.89 -15.79
N GLY A 128 -10.26 6.48 -16.09
CA GLY A 128 -11.22 6.95 -15.10
C GLY A 128 -10.93 8.32 -14.47
N LYS A 129 -11.83 8.71 -13.58
CA LYS A 129 -11.78 9.96 -12.80
C LYS A 129 -11.85 9.65 -11.31
N TRP A 130 -11.12 10.45 -10.53
CA TRP A 130 -11.21 10.39 -9.08
C TRP A 130 -12.60 10.85 -8.61
N LYS A 131 -13.26 10.03 -7.81
CA LYS A 131 -14.51 10.38 -7.13
C LYS A 131 -14.23 11.29 -5.93
N ALA A 132 -15.30 11.85 -5.37
CA ALA A 132 -15.23 12.62 -4.13
C ALA A 132 -14.61 11.80 -2.99
N THR A 133 -13.71 12.43 -2.24
CA THR A 133 -13.09 11.84 -1.05
C THR A 133 -14.12 11.47 0.00
N ARG A 134 -13.98 10.27 0.57
CA ARG A 134 -14.73 9.78 1.72
C ARG A 134 -13.84 9.86 2.94
N GLU A 135 -14.30 10.53 3.99
CA GLU A 135 -13.47 10.86 5.16
C GLU A 135 -14.18 10.45 6.46
N CYS A 136 -13.39 9.96 7.42
CA CYS A 136 -13.88 9.68 8.77
C CYS A 136 -14.21 10.96 9.54
N LEU A 137 -14.84 10.84 10.71
CA LEU A 137 -15.04 12.01 11.56
C LEU A 137 -13.68 12.62 11.97
N PRO A 138 -13.63 13.94 12.24
CA PRO A 138 -12.39 14.59 12.62
C PRO A 138 -11.70 13.90 13.80
N GLY A 139 -10.45 13.47 13.59
CA GLY A 139 -9.64 12.79 14.60
C GLY A 139 -9.67 11.26 14.55
N GLU A 140 -10.46 10.68 13.66
CA GLU A 140 -10.50 9.23 13.41
C GLU A 140 -9.64 8.82 12.23
N PHE A 141 -9.16 7.57 12.28
CA PHE A 141 -8.48 6.93 11.16
C PHE A 141 -9.28 5.77 10.57
N LEU A 142 -8.89 5.39 9.35
CA LEU A 142 -9.39 4.20 8.68
C LEU A 142 -8.75 2.96 9.35
N VAL A 143 -9.58 1.98 9.71
CA VAL A 143 -9.16 0.77 10.44
C VAL A 143 -9.64 -0.52 9.82
N GLY A 144 -10.36 -0.46 8.70
CA GLY A 144 -10.81 -1.66 8.04
C GLY A 144 -11.27 -1.41 6.63
N MET A 145 -11.33 -2.49 5.87
CA MET A 145 -11.75 -2.49 4.48
C MET A 145 -12.59 -3.74 4.16
N GLN A 146 -13.46 -3.60 3.17
CA GLN A 146 -14.02 -4.70 2.42
C GLN A 146 -14.06 -4.31 0.95
N VAL A 147 -13.86 -5.27 0.06
CA VAL A 147 -13.89 -5.07 -1.39
C VAL A 147 -15.17 -5.69 -1.95
N ARG A 148 -15.63 -5.13 -3.06
CA ARG A 148 -16.70 -5.70 -3.88
C ARG A 148 -16.08 -6.28 -5.14
N MET A 149 -16.34 -7.55 -5.40
CA MET A 149 -15.77 -8.30 -6.52
C MET A 149 -16.84 -9.21 -7.11
N GLU A 150 -16.77 -9.49 -8.41
CA GLU A 150 -17.55 -10.58 -8.99
C GLU A 150 -16.92 -11.91 -8.58
N GLY A 151 -17.73 -12.81 -8.03
CA GLY A 151 -17.25 -14.09 -7.54
C GLY A 151 -17.08 -15.07 -8.69
N MET A 152 -16.12 -16.00 -8.56
CA MET A 152 -15.93 -17.13 -9.48
C MET A 152 -17.04 -18.19 -9.35
N SER A 153 -18.32 -17.82 -9.41
CA SER A 153 -19.41 -18.79 -9.42
C SER A 153 -19.98 -18.94 -10.83
N ASP A 154 -19.52 -20.00 -11.51
CA ASP A 154 -20.14 -20.72 -12.64
C ASP A 154 -20.05 -20.18 -14.08
N SER A 155 -19.22 -19.18 -14.40
CA SER A 155 -18.94 -18.89 -15.82
C SER A 155 -17.48 -18.52 -16.10
N LEU A 156 -16.92 -19.18 -17.11
CA LEU A 156 -15.56 -19.07 -17.66
C LEU A 156 -15.27 -17.71 -18.35
N LEU A 157 -15.90 -16.62 -17.91
CA LEU A 157 -15.79 -15.30 -18.53
C LEU A 157 -15.62 -14.26 -17.41
N ASP A 158 -14.47 -13.58 -17.47
CA ASP A 158 -13.97 -12.44 -16.68
C ASP A 158 -14.60 -12.18 -15.30
N ASN A 159 -13.96 -12.65 -14.23
CA ASN A 159 -14.48 -12.59 -12.86
C ASN A 159 -13.43 -12.15 -11.82
N THR A 160 -12.60 -11.14 -12.09
CA THR A 160 -11.46 -10.88 -11.17
C THR A 160 -11.11 -9.44 -10.85
N ALA A 161 -11.93 -8.46 -11.22
CA ALA A 161 -11.63 -7.08 -10.91
C ALA A 161 -12.33 -6.57 -9.63
N THR A 162 -11.64 -5.69 -8.88
CA THR A 162 -12.27 -4.99 -7.75
C THR A 162 -13.21 -3.93 -8.29
N ASN A 163 -14.49 -4.01 -7.96
CA ASN A 163 -15.52 -3.08 -8.45
C ASN A 163 -15.76 -1.92 -7.48
N ASP A 164 -15.65 -2.16 -6.18
CA ASP A 164 -15.81 -1.13 -5.15
C ASP A 164 -14.99 -1.44 -3.89
N LEU A 165 -14.81 -0.43 -3.06
CA LEU A 165 -14.10 -0.47 -1.79
C LEU A 165 -14.89 0.31 -0.74
N SER A 166 -15.22 -0.35 0.36
CA SER A 166 -15.75 0.30 1.56
C SER A 166 -14.73 0.23 2.68
N MET A 167 -14.68 1.29 3.49
CA MET A 167 -13.78 1.35 4.64
C MET A 167 -14.51 1.68 5.93
N SER A 168 -13.96 1.23 7.05
CA SER A 168 -14.50 1.53 8.38
C SER A 168 -13.55 2.45 9.16
N CYS A 169 -14.12 3.39 9.91
CA CYS A 169 -13.43 4.33 10.78
C CYS A 169 -13.30 3.80 12.21
N GLU A 170 -12.35 4.34 12.98
CA GLU A 170 -12.16 4.02 14.40
C GLU A 170 -13.46 4.16 15.23
N GLY A 171 -14.27 5.18 14.95
CA GLY A 171 -15.55 5.42 15.63
C GLY A 171 -16.68 4.49 15.20
N GLY A 172 -16.42 3.54 14.30
CA GLY A 172 -17.41 2.59 13.78
C GLY A 172 -18.18 3.09 12.55
N GLY A 173 -17.93 4.31 12.08
CA GLY A 173 -18.48 4.81 10.82
C GLY A 173 -18.04 3.95 9.62
N VAL A 174 -18.94 3.74 8.66
CA VAL A 174 -18.65 3.04 7.41
C VAL A 174 -18.75 4.02 6.24
N LEU A 175 -17.71 4.05 5.44
CA LEU A 175 -17.56 4.91 4.28
C LEU A 175 -17.68 4.07 3.01
N ASN A 176 -18.78 4.25 2.27
CA ASN A 176 -18.94 3.63 0.95
C ASN A 176 -18.11 4.40 -0.08
N GLY A 177 -17.18 3.71 -0.76
CA GLY A 177 -16.37 4.31 -1.83
C GLY A 177 -17.23 4.77 -2.99
N GLY A 178 -18.25 3.98 -3.33
CA GLY A 178 -19.21 4.28 -4.36
C GLY A 178 -18.66 4.01 -5.75
N GLY A 179 -17.86 2.96 -5.90
CA GLY A 179 -17.51 2.35 -7.18
C GLY A 179 -18.70 1.65 -7.84
N GLU A 180 -18.42 0.58 -8.57
CA GLU A 180 -19.41 -0.12 -9.37
C GLU A 180 -20.35 -1.02 -8.56
N LYS A 181 -21.49 -1.33 -9.17
CA LYS A 181 -22.58 -2.07 -8.51
C LYS A 181 -22.56 -3.57 -8.75
N TRP A 182 -21.57 -4.08 -9.46
CA TRP A 182 -21.46 -5.47 -9.84
C TRP A 182 -20.73 -6.31 -8.80
N GLY A 183 -21.02 -7.61 -8.76
CA GLY A 183 -20.45 -8.53 -7.77
C GLY A 183 -20.99 -8.40 -6.35
N SER A 184 -20.34 -9.11 -5.43
CA SER A 184 -20.71 -9.22 -4.01
C SER A 184 -19.65 -8.61 -3.10
N TRP A 185 -20.07 -8.11 -1.94
CA TRP A 185 -19.13 -7.65 -0.92
C TRP A 185 -18.47 -8.84 -0.23
N GLY A 186 -17.15 -8.82 -0.14
CA GLY A 186 -16.38 -9.75 0.67
C GLY A 186 -16.49 -9.46 2.17
N LYS A 187 -15.80 -10.25 3.00
CA LYS A 187 -15.77 -10.04 4.45
C LYS A 187 -14.95 -8.81 4.82
N TRP A 188 -15.35 -8.14 5.89
CA TRP A 188 -14.56 -7.08 6.51
C TRP A 188 -13.22 -7.61 7.02
N LYS A 189 -12.16 -6.88 6.67
CA LYS A 189 -10.82 -7.01 7.22
C LYS A 189 -10.55 -5.79 8.08
N ARG A 190 -10.08 -5.99 9.31
CA ARG A 190 -9.87 -4.91 10.29
C ARG A 190 -8.49 -4.99 10.89
N CYS A 191 -7.90 -3.82 11.12
CA CYS A 191 -6.65 -3.69 11.84
C CYS A 191 -6.81 -4.17 13.29
N PRO A 192 -5.73 -4.73 13.89
CA PRO A 192 -5.69 -5.01 15.32
C PRO A 192 -6.03 -3.78 16.17
N ARG A 193 -6.53 -3.99 17.39
CA ARG A 193 -6.82 -2.89 18.32
C ARG A 193 -5.56 -2.04 18.55
N GLY A 194 -5.73 -0.72 18.53
CA GLY A 194 -4.61 0.21 18.70
C GLY A 194 -3.76 0.39 17.43
N SER A 195 -4.26 0.01 16.25
CA SER A 195 -3.60 0.26 14.96
C SER A 195 -4.59 0.81 13.93
N ALA A 196 -4.06 1.48 12.91
CA ALA A 196 -4.82 2.03 11.79
C ALA A 196 -4.09 1.82 10.46
N ILE A 197 -4.84 1.99 9.37
CA ILE A 197 -4.30 1.90 8.02
C ILE A 197 -3.25 3.00 7.81
N CYS A 198 -2.06 2.59 7.40
CA CYS A 198 -0.90 3.45 7.17
C CYS A 198 -0.28 3.28 5.79
N GLY A 199 -0.75 2.33 4.98
CA GLY A 199 -0.18 2.10 3.66
C GLY A 199 -1.07 1.28 2.76
N ILE A 200 -0.75 1.32 1.47
CA ILE A 200 -1.48 0.62 0.41
C ILE A 200 -0.53 0.00 -0.60
N THR A 201 -0.89 -1.17 -1.09
CA THR A 201 -0.31 -1.78 -2.29
C THR A 201 -1.44 -2.25 -3.18
N THR A 202 -1.48 -1.80 -4.43
CA THR A 202 -2.47 -2.23 -5.43
C THR A 202 -1.87 -3.28 -6.35
N ASN A 203 -2.72 -4.18 -6.84
CA ASN A 203 -2.39 -5.14 -7.88
C ASN A 203 -3.19 -4.75 -9.13
N VAL A 204 -2.49 -4.40 -10.21
CA VAL A 204 -3.09 -3.83 -11.42
C VAL A 204 -2.67 -4.70 -12.61
N GLN A 205 -3.62 -5.09 -13.44
CA GLN A 205 -3.35 -5.86 -14.65
C GLN A 205 -2.78 -4.94 -15.72
N GLU A 206 -1.68 -5.30 -16.39
CA GLU A 206 -1.18 -4.56 -17.55
C GLU A 206 -1.97 -4.86 -18.83
N PRO A 207 -2.02 -3.93 -19.81
CA PRO A 207 -2.77 -4.17 -21.04
C PRO A 207 -2.13 -5.35 -21.78
N GLN A 208 -2.93 -6.35 -22.14
CA GLN A 208 -2.42 -7.56 -22.82
C GLN A 208 -2.33 -7.38 -24.35
N GLY A 209 -2.30 -6.14 -24.83
CA GLY A 209 -2.15 -5.78 -26.24
C GLY A 209 -3.28 -4.88 -26.75
N PRO A 210 -3.24 -4.46 -28.03
CA PRO A 210 -4.17 -3.48 -28.61
C PRO A 210 -5.61 -3.99 -28.80
N LEU A 211 -5.89 -5.26 -28.46
CA LEU A 211 -7.18 -5.93 -28.65
C LEU A 211 -7.71 -6.59 -27.36
N VAL A 212 -7.05 -6.38 -26.22
CA VAL A 212 -7.43 -6.95 -24.94
C VAL A 212 -7.66 -5.81 -23.95
N ASP A 213 -8.69 -5.96 -23.11
CA ASP A 213 -9.15 -4.92 -22.20
C ASP A 213 -8.07 -4.38 -21.25
N ASP A 214 -8.35 -3.16 -20.80
CA ASP A 214 -7.42 -2.18 -20.26
C ASP A 214 -6.90 -2.47 -18.85
N LEU A 215 -5.83 -1.73 -18.48
CA LEU A 215 -5.27 -1.75 -17.12
C LEU A 215 -6.33 -1.49 -16.05
N ALA A 216 -6.66 -2.49 -15.24
CA ALA A 216 -7.63 -2.38 -14.16
C ALA A 216 -7.06 -2.84 -12.80
N LEU A 217 -7.58 -2.29 -11.70
CA LEU A 217 -7.23 -2.74 -10.35
C LEU A 217 -7.94 -4.07 -10.09
N VAL A 218 -7.13 -5.11 -10.00
CA VAL A 218 -7.57 -6.48 -9.76
C VAL A 218 -7.83 -6.69 -8.28
N THR A 219 -6.84 -6.38 -7.43
CA THR A 219 -6.97 -6.45 -5.97
C THR A 219 -6.06 -5.45 -5.26
N LEU A 220 -6.15 -5.39 -3.93
CA LEU A 220 -5.35 -4.49 -3.11
C LEU A 220 -5.13 -5.06 -1.71
N ARG A 221 -4.10 -4.54 -1.05
CA ARG A 221 -3.79 -4.82 0.35
C ARG A 221 -3.43 -3.54 1.09
N MET A 222 -3.70 -3.52 2.39
CA MET A 222 -3.45 -2.34 3.23
C MET A 222 -2.64 -2.71 4.46
N ASP A 223 -1.69 -1.85 4.78
CA ASP A 223 -0.83 -1.98 5.95
C ASP A 223 -1.51 -1.37 7.18
N CYS A 224 -1.52 -2.10 8.29
CA CYS A 224 -1.89 -1.56 9.60
C CYS A 224 -0.62 -1.23 10.39
N CYS A 225 -0.56 -0.04 10.97
CA CYS A 225 0.53 0.40 11.84
C CYS A 225 -0.01 0.80 13.21
N SER A 226 0.74 0.59 14.30
CA SER A 226 0.31 0.98 15.66
C SER A 226 0.06 2.48 15.76
N LEU A 227 -0.97 2.89 16.48
CA LEU A 227 -1.30 4.29 16.71
C LEU A 227 -0.50 4.92 17.85
#